data_AF-A0A935IDZ8-F1
#
_entry.id   AF-A0A935IDZ8-F1
#
_cell.length_a   1.000
_cell.length_b   1.000
_cell.length_c   1.000
_cell.angle_alpha   90.00
_cell.angle_beta   90.00
_cell.angle_gamma   90.00
#
_symmetry.space_group_name_H-M   'P 1'
#
loop_
_entity.id
_entity.type
_entity.pdbx_description
1 polymer ?
#
loop_
_entity_poly.entity_id
_entity_poly.type
_entity_poly.pdbx_seq_one_letter_code
_entity_poly.pdbx_strand_id
1 'polypeptide(L)'
;MNPLYGYLPSNLNDLNVQNCIALTSLNGLQEINSIAGELSIVGNSSLIDLSGLDNLTSIDFRLSITNNLSLSSISDLSNLVSVGENLDVNDCPSLKSITGLEGLTVILGCVY
;
A
#
# COMPACT_ATOMS: atom_id res chain seq x y z
N MET A 1 20.67 12.88 -15.40
CA MET A 1 21.20 13.26 -14.08
C MET A 1 20.01 13.51 -13.17
N ASN A 2 19.77 12.64 -12.20
CA ASN A 2 18.70 12.78 -11.21
C ASN A 2 19.25 13.58 -10.02
N PRO A 3 18.64 14.70 -9.57
CA PRO A 3 19.14 15.41 -8.40
C PRO A 3 18.84 14.60 -7.14
N LEU A 4 19.87 14.37 -6.33
CA LEU A 4 19.88 13.46 -5.18
C LEU A 4 19.00 13.89 -3.97
N TYR A 5 18.18 14.95 -4.08
CA TYR A 5 17.38 15.44 -2.97
C TYR A 5 16.11 16.10 -3.50
N GLY A 6 14.95 15.46 -3.31
CA GLY A 6 13.67 16.20 -3.32
C GLY A 6 12.44 15.46 -3.83
N TYR A 7 12.57 14.46 -4.70
CA TYR A 7 11.40 13.79 -5.28
C TYR A 7 11.59 12.27 -5.22
N LEU A 8 10.69 11.59 -4.48
CA LEU A 8 10.50 10.16 -4.69
C LEU A 8 10.07 9.99 -6.15
N PRO A 9 10.70 9.09 -6.92
CA PRO A 9 10.26 8.85 -8.27
C PRO A 9 8.80 8.37 -8.23
N SER A 10 7.97 8.85 -9.16
CA SER A 10 6.55 8.48 -9.22
C SER A 10 6.32 6.98 -9.40
N ASN A 11 7.37 6.26 -9.80
CA ASN A 11 7.39 4.81 -9.97
C ASN A 11 8.51 4.24 -9.10
N LEU A 12 8.17 3.31 -8.21
CA LEU A 12 9.13 2.55 -7.42
C LEU A 12 9.28 1.13 -7.96
N ASN A 13 10.42 0.50 -7.68
CA ASN A 13 10.54 -0.95 -7.86
C ASN A 13 9.74 -1.64 -6.76
N ASP A 14 10.07 -1.37 -5.49
CA ASP A 14 9.34 -1.94 -4.34
C ASP A 14 9.13 -0.85 -3.28
N LEU A 15 8.09 -1.00 -2.48
CA LEU A 15 7.89 -0.22 -1.26
C LEU A 15 7.69 -1.18 -0.09
N ASN A 16 8.70 -1.26 0.78
CA ASN A 16 8.73 -2.16 1.91
C ASN A 16 8.70 -1.37 3.24
N VAL A 17 7.57 -1.43 3.93
CA VAL A 17 7.33 -0.80 5.23
C VAL A 17 6.97 -1.89 6.23
N GLN A 18 7.98 -2.43 6.91
CA GLN A 18 7.79 -3.59 7.77
C GLN A 18 8.34 -3.41 9.19
N ASN A 19 7.59 -3.89 10.18
CA ASN A 19 7.96 -3.94 11.59
C ASN A 19 8.32 -2.56 12.20
N CYS A 20 7.77 -1.48 11.66
CA CYS A 20 7.95 -0.14 12.19
C CYS A 20 6.89 0.13 13.26
N ILE A 21 7.07 -0.44 14.45
CA ILE A 21 6.05 -0.45 15.53
C ILE A 21 5.57 0.94 15.99
N ALA A 22 6.36 1.99 15.77
CA ALA A 22 6.04 3.37 16.13
C ALA A 22 5.61 4.22 14.93
N LEU A 23 5.53 3.64 13.72
CA LEU A 23 5.09 4.34 12.52
C LEU A 23 3.59 4.57 12.60
N THR A 24 3.18 5.83 12.52
CA THR A 24 1.78 6.25 12.61
C THR A 24 1.22 6.78 11.29
N SER A 25 2.06 7.01 10.28
CA SER A 25 1.65 7.61 9.02
C SER A 25 2.65 7.30 7.89
N LEU A 26 2.13 7.25 6.66
CA LEU A 26 2.90 7.18 5.41
C LEU A 26 2.94 8.53 4.68
N ASN A 27 2.57 9.62 5.35
CA ASN A 27 2.65 10.96 4.78
C ASN A 27 4.06 11.29 4.28
N GLY A 28 4.14 11.83 3.07
CA GLY A 28 5.39 12.03 2.32
C GLY A 28 5.52 11.11 1.12
N LEU A 29 4.66 10.09 1.01
CA LEU A 29 4.63 9.14 -0.11
C LEU A 29 3.65 9.52 -1.24
N GLN A 30 3.02 10.70 -1.17
CA GLN A 30 1.93 11.08 -2.08
C GLN A 30 2.34 11.18 -3.55
N GLU A 31 3.63 11.32 -3.85
CA GLU A 31 4.12 11.39 -5.23
C GLU A 31 4.23 10.00 -5.88
N ILE A 32 4.01 8.90 -5.15
CA ILE A 32 4.09 7.55 -5.71
C ILE A 32 2.76 7.22 -6.41
N ASN A 33 2.84 6.99 -7.72
CA ASN A 33 1.71 6.64 -8.57
C ASN A 33 1.69 5.17 -8.98
N SER A 34 2.85 4.51 -9.04
CA SER A 34 2.96 3.09 -9.37
C SER A 34 4.12 2.40 -8.66
N ILE A 35 3.98 1.09 -8.47
CA ILE A 35 5.02 0.20 -7.93
C ILE A 35 5.17 -0.97 -8.91
N ALA A 36 6.35 -1.13 -9.51
CA ALA A 36 6.63 -2.18 -10.49
C ALA A 36 6.79 -3.58 -9.86
N GLY A 37 6.98 -3.64 -8.55
CA GLY A 37 7.17 -4.84 -7.75
C GLY A 37 6.16 -4.90 -6.61
N GLU A 38 6.65 -5.14 -5.39
CA GLU A 38 5.80 -5.37 -4.22
C GLU A 38 5.57 -4.09 -3.40
N LEU A 39 4.31 -3.86 -3.02
CA LEU A 39 3.95 -3.04 -1.87
C LEU A 39 3.74 -3.94 -0.66
N SER A 40 4.64 -3.84 0.32
CA SER A 40 4.64 -4.66 1.52
C SER A 40 4.49 -3.78 2.76
N ILE A 41 3.33 -3.85 3.42
CA ILE A 41 3.01 -3.14 4.66
C ILE A 41 2.71 -4.19 5.72
N VAL A 42 3.73 -4.57 6.52
CA VAL A 42 3.62 -5.72 7.43
C VAL A 42 4.07 -5.39 8.85
N GLY A 43 3.25 -5.71 9.85
CA GLY A 43 3.68 -5.64 11.26
C GLY A 43 3.84 -4.21 11.81
N ASN A 44 3.16 -3.21 11.23
CA ASN A 44 3.20 -1.83 11.72
C ASN A 44 2.04 -1.61 12.71
N SER A 45 2.26 -2.00 13.96
CA SER A 45 1.20 -2.06 14.99
C SER A 45 0.52 -0.73 15.31
N SER A 46 1.17 0.41 15.05
CA SER A 46 0.63 1.75 15.32
C SER A 46 0.10 2.48 14.09
N LEU A 47 0.19 1.87 12.90
CA LEU A 47 -0.34 2.45 11.67
C LEU A 47 -1.87 2.27 11.63
N ILE A 48 -2.62 3.35 11.41
CA ILE A 48 -4.09 3.38 11.53
C ILE A 48 -4.78 3.36 10.16
N ASP A 49 -4.14 3.97 9.16
CA ASP A 49 -4.58 4.10 7.78
C ASP A 49 -3.36 4.07 6.83
N LEU A 50 -3.61 4.24 5.53
CA LEU A 50 -2.57 4.26 4.50
C LEU A 50 -2.41 5.66 3.89
N SER A 51 -2.82 6.71 4.62
CA SER A 51 -2.75 8.08 4.14
C SER A 51 -1.32 8.43 3.73
N GLY A 52 -1.18 8.96 2.52
CA GLY A 52 0.10 9.07 1.82
C GLY A 52 0.18 8.20 0.56
N LEU A 53 -0.67 7.16 0.42
CA LEU A 53 -0.74 6.32 -0.78
C LEU A 53 -1.93 6.65 -1.71
N ASP A 54 -2.56 7.81 -1.49
CA ASP A 54 -3.79 8.25 -2.17
C ASP A 54 -3.68 8.32 -3.69
N ASN A 55 -2.47 8.49 -4.23
CA ASN A 55 -2.22 8.62 -5.67
C ASN A 55 -1.77 7.31 -6.33
N LEU A 56 -1.65 6.22 -5.57
CA LEU A 56 -1.21 4.93 -6.09
C LEU A 56 -2.30 4.32 -6.98
N THR A 57 -1.95 4.04 -8.24
CA THR A 57 -2.89 3.54 -9.25
C THR A 57 -2.57 2.12 -9.71
N SER A 58 -1.32 1.67 -9.63
CA SER A 58 -0.95 0.31 -10.01
C SER A 58 0.15 -0.29 -9.13
N ILE A 59 0.04 -1.60 -8.92
CA ILE A 59 1.09 -2.45 -8.34
C ILE A 59 1.28 -3.63 -9.29
N ASP A 60 2.42 -3.75 -9.95
CA ASP A 60 2.59 -4.72 -11.04
C ASP A 60 2.87 -6.14 -10.56
N PHE A 61 3.18 -6.33 -9.28
CA PHE A 61 3.43 -7.66 -8.71
C PHE A 61 2.49 -7.99 -7.53
N ARG A 62 2.75 -7.50 -6.32
CA ARG A 62 1.99 -7.94 -5.13
C ARG A 62 1.66 -6.80 -4.19
N LEU A 63 0.41 -6.79 -3.70
CA LEU A 63 -0.02 -5.99 -2.56
C LEU A 63 -0.13 -6.89 -1.33
N SER A 64 0.71 -6.66 -0.33
CA SER A 64 0.67 -7.38 0.95
C SER A 64 0.43 -6.40 2.10
N ILE A 65 -0.74 -6.48 2.73
CA ILE A 65 -1.09 -5.75 3.94
C ILE A 65 -1.37 -6.80 5.02
N THR A 66 -0.45 -6.97 5.95
CA THR A 66 -0.53 -8.09 6.90
C THR A 66 -0.11 -7.71 8.31
N ASN A 67 -0.81 -8.22 9.32
CA ASN A 67 -0.43 -8.05 10.74
C ASN A 67 -0.30 -6.57 11.18
N ASN A 68 -1.12 -5.66 10.63
CA ASN A 68 -1.17 -4.27 11.06
C ASN A 68 -2.35 -4.10 12.03
N LEU A 69 -2.09 -4.35 13.32
CA LEU A 69 -3.13 -4.54 14.33
C LEU A 69 -4.08 -3.35 14.50
N SER A 70 -3.57 -2.12 14.37
CA SER A 70 -4.36 -0.88 14.48
C SER A 70 -4.90 -0.38 13.15
N LEU A 71 -4.53 -1.00 12.03
CA LEU A 71 -4.96 -0.56 10.69
C LEU A 71 -6.47 -0.78 10.58
N SER A 72 -7.19 0.32 10.46
CA SER A 72 -8.65 0.35 10.51
C SER A 72 -9.27 0.81 9.19
N SER A 73 -8.48 1.40 8.30
CA SER A 73 -8.88 1.80 6.96
C SER A 73 -7.80 1.51 5.94
N ILE A 74 -8.23 1.18 4.73
CA ILE A 74 -7.41 1.16 3.50
C ILE A 74 -8.04 2.04 2.42
N SER A 75 -8.93 2.97 2.80
CA SER A 75 -9.67 3.85 1.89
C SER A 75 -8.76 4.72 1.02
N ASP A 76 -7.54 5.00 1.51
CA ASP A 76 -6.53 5.75 0.77
C ASP A 76 -6.08 5.01 -0.51
N LEU A 77 -6.41 3.71 -0.66
CA LEU A 77 -6.16 2.97 -1.90
C LEU A 77 -7.28 3.10 -2.96
N SER A 78 -8.26 3.99 -2.76
CA SER A 78 -9.43 4.14 -3.66
C SER A 78 -9.10 4.41 -5.13
N ASN A 79 -7.90 4.91 -5.43
CA ASN A 79 -7.41 5.13 -6.80
C ASN A 79 -6.66 3.92 -7.39
N LEU A 80 -6.43 2.85 -6.63
CA LEU A 80 -5.74 1.65 -7.09
C LEU A 80 -6.63 0.89 -8.08
N VAL A 81 -6.13 0.73 -9.31
CA VAL A 81 -6.88 0.14 -10.42
C VAL A 81 -6.46 -1.31 -10.69
N SER A 82 -5.18 -1.63 -10.49
CA SER A 82 -4.63 -2.95 -10.82
C SER A 82 -3.60 -3.44 -9.81
N VAL A 83 -3.69 -4.74 -9.50
CA VAL A 83 -2.63 -5.53 -8.87
C VAL A 83 -2.26 -6.65 -9.81
N GLY A 84 -0.97 -6.84 -10.10
CA GLY A 84 -0.52 -7.83 -11.08
C GLY A 84 -0.86 -9.25 -10.65
N GLU A 85 -0.20 -9.74 -9.60
CA GLU A 85 -0.37 -11.10 -9.11
C GLU A 85 -1.32 -11.15 -7.91
N ASN A 86 -0.80 -10.97 -6.69
CA ASN A 86 -1.54 -11.29 -5.48
C ASN A 86 -1.94 -10.06 -4.68
N LEU A 87 -3.16 -10.10 -4.13
CA LEU A 87 -3.64 -9.18 -3.12
C LEU A 87 -3.88 -9.96 -1.83
N ASP A 88 -3.09 -9.65 -0.81
CA ASP A 88 -3.17 -10.26 0.51
C ASP A 88 -3.54 -9.19 1.56
N VAL A 89 -4.71 -9.31 2.17
CA VAL A 89 -5.13 -8.44 3.29
C VAL A 89 -5.52 -9.31 4.47
N ASN A 90 -4.55 -9.59 5.34
CA ASN A 90 -4.67 -10.61 6.37
C ASN A 90 -4.25 -10.07 7.75
N ASP A 91 -4.74 -10.69 8.82
CA ASP A 91 -4.34 -10.39 10.19
C ASP A 91 -4.41 -8.89 10.56
N CYS A 92 -5.40 -8.17 10.02
CA CYS A 92 -5.68 -6.78 10.34
C CYS A 92 -7.01 -6.68 11.12
N PRO A 93 -7.05 -7.06 12.41
CA PRO A 93 -8.29 -7.23 13.17
C PRO A 93 -9.12 -5.94 13.34
N SER A 94 -8.50 -4.77 13.20
CA SER A 94 -9.20 -3.48 13.25
C SER A 94 -9.84 -3.10 11.91
N LEU A 95 -9.42 -3.71 10.81
CA LEU A 95 -9.93 -3.46 9.46
C LEU A 95 -11.23 -4.26 9.25
N LYS A 96 -12.36 -3.56 9.31
CA LYS A 96 -13.70 -4.18 9.23
C LYS A 96 -14.30 -4.18 7.84
N SER A 97 -13.68 -3.45 6.91
CA SER A 97 -14.15 -3.29 5.54
C SER A 97 -12.95 -3.16 4.61
N ILE A 98 -13.13 -3.63 3.38
CA ILE A 98 -12.19 -3.43 2.26
C ILE A 98 -12.56 -2.20 1.42
N THR A 99 -13.30 -1.25 2.01
CA THR A 99 -13.52 0.07 1.41
C THR A 99 -12.18 0.73 1.12
N GLY A 100 -12.01 1.20 -0.10
CA GLY A 100 -10.72 1.59 -0.68
C GLY A 100 -10.31 0.71 -1.86
N LEU A 101 -10.88 -0.49 -2.02
CA LEU A 101 -10.54 -1.39 -3.14
C LEU A 101 -11.59 -1.42 -4.25
N GLU A 102 -12.63 -0.58 -4.18
CA GLU A 102 -13.69 -0.50 -5.20
C GLU A 102 -13.20 -0.09 -6.60
N GLY A 103 -12.03 0.55 -6.69
CA GLY A 103 -11.39 0.93 -7.95
C GLY A 103 -10.69 -0.22 -8.67
N LEU A 104 -10.47 -1.36 -8.00
CA LEU A 104 -9.76 -2.50 -8.59
C LEU A 104 -10.58 -3.13 -9.71
N THR A 105 -9.98 -3.16 -10.91
CA THR A 105 -10.57 -3.77 -12.11
C THR A 105 -9.77 -4.98 -12.61
N VAL A 106 -8.51 -5.11 -12.19
CA VAL A 106 -7.60 -6.17 -12.64
C VAL A 106 -6.82 -6.76 -11.46
N ILE A 107 -6.94 -8.07 -11.29
CA ILE A 107 -6.05 -8.92 -10.48
C ILE A 107 -5.77 -10.18 -11.31
N LEU A 108 -4.52 -10.45 -11.69
CA LEU A 108 -4.20 -11.62 -12.53
C LEU A 108 -3.94 -12.89 -11.69
N GLY A 109 -3.59 -12.74 -10.42
CA GLY A 109 -3.38 -13.83 -9.48
C GLY A 109 -4.54 -14.04 -8.52
N CYS A 110 -4.21 -14.29 -7.25
CA CYS A 110 -5.18 -14.69 -6.24
C CYS A 110 -5.42 -13.61 -5.18
N VAL A 111 -6.57 -13.70 -4.51
CA VAL A 111 -6.96 -12.85 -3.39
C VAL A 111 -7.02 -13.71 -2.13
N TYR A 112 -6.32 -13.30 -1.09
CA TYR A 112 -6.23 -14.02 0.19
C TYR A 112 -6.61 -13.13 1.37
#